data_AF-A0A832CS73-F1
#
_entry.id   AF-A0A832CS73-F1
#
_cell.length_a   1.000
_cell.length_b   1.000
_cell.length_c   1.000
_cell.angle_alpha   90.00
_cell.angle_beta   90.00
_cell.angle_gamma   90.00
#
_symmetry.space_group_name_H-M   'P 1'
#
loop_
_entity.id
_entity.type
_entity.pdbx_description
1 polymer ?
#
loop_
_entity_poly.entity_id
_entity_poly.type
_entity_poly.pdbx_seq_one_letter_code
_entity_poly.pdbx_strand_id
1 'polypeptide(L)'
;MFPYRRGKKRPKSGPPGRRGNDHRGPRRMGGVGYDLLNLMPSTTKALAQMLEATLTFLVDHRLYLQAIIAEAWTNPELLETYARPRLERADANLQRFLRQQIAAGRLRPFDAEVGARLVLGMMAALALPFIRGVRPPPGPEERRRLAENVVDLLLNGVGNPVEA
;
A
#
# COMPACT_ATOMS: atom_id res chain seq x y z
N MET A 1 71.17 -16.17 -12.07
CA MET A 1 72.18 -15.65 -13.01
C MET A 1 71.55 -14.44 -13.73
N PHE A 2 72.07 -13.24 -13.45
CA PHE A 2 71.62 -11.90 -13.89
C PHE A 2 71.89 -11.64 -15.41
N PRO A 3 71.35 -10.60 -16.11
CA PRO A 3 71.29 -9.18 -15.71
C PRO A 3 70.00 -8.39 -16.05
N TYR A 4 69.55 -7.43 -15.22
CA TYR A 4 69.94 -6.00 -15.18
C TYR A 4 69.47 -5.15 -16.39
N ARG A 5 68.49 -4.25 -16.21
CA ARG A 5 68.50 -2.94 -16.91
C ARG A 5 67.90 -1.80 -16.09
N ARG A 6 68.71 -0.75 -15.97
CA ARG A 6 68.53 0.54 -15.27
C ARG A 6 67.66 1.54 -16.03
N GLY A 7 67.11 2.49 -15.27
CA GLY A 7 67.03 3.92 -15.64
C GLY A 7 65.60 4.42 -15.89
N LYS A 8 65.19 5.65 -15.55
CA LYS A 8 65.86 6.89 -15.10
C LYS A 8 64.87 7.76 -14.30
N LYS A 9 65.40 8.67 -13.48
CA LYS A 9 64.69 9.67 -12.67
C LYS A 9 64.35 10.96 -13.47
N ARG A 10 63.22 11.59 -13.09
CA ARG A 10 62.88 13.05 -13.03
C ARG A 10 62.69 13.82 -14.36
N PRO A 11 61.99 14.99 -14.41
CA PRO A 11 61.64 15.92 -13.32
C PRO A 11 60.19 16.46 -13.27
N LYS A 12 59.92 17.24 -12.19
CA LYS A 12 58.73 18.09 -11.97
C LYS A 12 58.80 19.36 -12.82
N SER A 13 57.67 19.79 -13.36
CA SER A 13 57.41 21.16 -13.82
C SER A 13 55.90 21.47 -13.74
N GLY A 14 55.50 22.40 -12.87
CA GLY A 14 54.28 23.22 -13.11
C GLY A 14 54.53 24.23 -14.25
N PRO A 15 53.58 25.08 -14.68
CA PRO A 15 52.84 26.04 -13.85
C PRO A 15 51.38 26.29 -14.36
N PRO A 16 50.83 27.52 -14.34
CA PRO A 16 49.98 28.16 -13.31
C PRO A 16 48.48 28.21 -13.70
N GLY A 17 47.65 28.68 -12.75
CA GLY A 17 46.20 28.55 -12.80
C GLY A 17 45.42 29.39 -13.83
N ARG A 18 44.13 29.06 -13.92
CA ARG A 18 43.07 29.94 -14.45
C ARG A 18 41.84 29.87 -13.54
N ARG A 19 41.51 31.04 -12.97
CA ARG A 19 40.17 31.38 -12.47
C ARG A 19 39.22 31.46 -13.68
N GLY A 20 38.02 30.94 -13.52
CA GLY A 20 36.93 31.04 -14.49
C GLY A 20 35.65 30.61 -13.81
N ASN A 21 35.11 31.52 -13.00
CA ASN A 21 33.84 31.40 -12.31
C ASN A 21 32.73 31.68 -13.33
N ASP A 22 32.11 30.63 -13.89
CA ASP A 22 30.93 30.76 -14.75
C ASP A 22 29.71 30.18 -14.03
N HIS A 23 29.06 31.04 -13.24
CA HIS A 23 27.71 30.81 -12.76
C HIS A 23 26.72 31.05 -13.91
N ARG A 24 26.47 30.02 -14.71
CA ARG A 24 25.24 29.92 -15.53
C ARG A 24 24.51 28.64 -15.17
N GLY A 25 23.79 28.68 -14.06
CA GLY A 25 22.81 27.66 -13.74
C GLY A 25 21.72 27.61 -14.82
N PRO A 26 21.31 26.41 -15.28
CA PRO A 26 20.22 26.28 -16.22
C PRO A 26 18.94 26.81 -15.59
N ARG A 27 18.28 27.71 -16.32
CA ARG A 27 16.93 28.23 -16.04
C ARG A 27 16.00 27.03 -15.77
N ARG A 28 15.45 26.95 -14.56
CA ARG A 28 14.34 26.05 -14.22
C ARG A 28 13.16 26.42 -15.12
N MET A 29 12.95 25.64 -16.18
CA MET A 29 11.72 25.68 -16.96
C MET A 29 10.57 25.16 -16.10
N GLY A 30 9.41 25.78 -16.33
CA GLY A 30 8.19 25.69 -15.54
C GLY A 30 7.78 24.29 -15.17
N GLY A 31 7.42 24.15 -13.89
CA GLY A 31 6.57 23.07 -13.42
C GLY A 31 5.23 23.15 -14.14
N VAL A 32 5.07 22.27 -15.12
CA VAL A 32 3.79 21.95 -15.76
C VAL A 32 3.78 20.43 -15.86
N GLY A 33 3.40 19.75 -14.78
CA GLY A 33 3.43 18.28 -14.74
C GLY A 33 2.94 17.60 -13.47
N TYR A 34 2.77 18.30 -12.35
CA TYR A 34 2.33 17.67 -11.10
C TYR A 34 0.81 17.70 -10.85
N ASP A 35 0.04 18.51 -11.60
CA ASP A 35 -1.41 18.66 -11.34
C ASP A 35 -2.28 17.50 -11.83
N LEU A 36 -1.81 16.68 -12.79
CA LEU A 36 -2.58 15.51 -13.25
C LEU A 36 -2.46 14.30 -12.31
N LEU A 37 -1.43 14.25 -11.46
CA LEU A 37 -1.27 13.18 -10.46
C LEU A 37 -2.09 13.44 -9.19
N ASN A 38 -2.54 14.68 -8.96
CA ASN A 38 -3.42 15.08 -7.85
C ASN A 38 -4.91 14.83 -8.13
N LEU A 39 -5.29 14.47 -9.36
CA LEU A 39 -6.67 14.08 -9.71
C LEU A 39 -7.02 12.64 -9.29
N MET A 40 -6.01 11.85 -8.88
CA MET A 40 -6.22 10.56 -8.26
C MET A 40 -6.56 10.77 -6.78
N PRO A 41 -7.60 10.12 -6.22
CA PRO A 41 -7.78 10.13 -4.77
C PRO A 41 -6.47 9.70 -4.10
N SER A 42 -6.10 10.40 -3.02
CA SER A 42 -4.92 10.02 -2.22
C SER A 42 -4.99 8.52 -1.90
N THR A 43 -3.84 7.85 -1.80
CA THR A 43 -3.78 6.41 -1.51
C THR A 43 -4.66 6.02 -0.33
N THR A 44 -4.68 6.87 0.70
CA THR A 44 -5.59 6.80 1.86
C THR A 44 -7.06 6.79 1.46
N LYS A 45 -7.50 7.78 0.67
CA LYS A 45 -8.91 7.89 0.24
C LYS A 45 -9.32 6.75 -0.67
N ALA A 46 -8.45 6.33 -1.60
CA ALA A 46 -8.71 5.19 -2.47
C ALA A 46 -8.88 3.88 -1.67
N LEU A 47 -8.02 3.67 -0.68
CA LEU A 47 -8.12 2.50 0.20
C LEU A 47 -9.40 2.55 1.05
N ALA A 48 -9.73 3.71 1.61
CA ALA A 48 -10.93 3.88 2.43
C ALA A 48 -12.20 3.62 1.60
N GLN A 49 -12.29 4.16 0.38
CA GLN A 49 -13.40 3.90 -0.54
C GLN A 49 -13.53 2.42 -0.90
N MET A 50 -12.41 1.72 -1.11
CA MET A 50 -12.42 0.28 -1.39
C MET A 50 -12.94 -0.53 -0.19
N LEU A 51 -12.56 -0.15 1.04
CA LEU A 51 -13.03 -0.81 2.25
C LEU A 51 -14.51 -0.48 2.56
N GLU A 52 -14.95 0.77 2.35
CA GLU A 52 -16.36 1.18 2.46
C GLU A 52 -17.25 0.41 1.47
N ALA A 53 -16.80 0.28 0.22
CA ALA A 53 -17.49 -0.51 -0.80
C ALA A 53 -17.58 -1.99 -0.40
N THR A 54 -16.50 -2.53 0.18
CA THR A 54 -16.48 -3.90 0.71
C THR A 54 -17.47 -4.08 1.85
N LEU A 55 -17.51 -3.18 2.84
CA LEU A 55 -18.49 -3.23 3.92
C LEU A 55 -19.93 -3.11 3.39
N THR A 56 -20.16 -2.25 2.40
CA THR A 56 -21.47 -2.08 1.77
C THR A 56 -21.91 -3.39 1.10
N PHE A 57 -21.03 -4.01 0.31
CA PHE A 57 -21.30 -5.31 -0.29
C PHE A 57 -21.66 -6.38 0.77
N LEU A 58 -20.91 -6.43 1.88
CA LEU A 58 -21.15 -7.40 2.96
C LEU A 58 -22.49 -7.18 3.67
N VAL A 59 -22.92 -5.91 3.82
CA VAL A 59 -24.23 -5.57 4.38
C VAL A 59 -25.35 -5.95 3.41
N ASP A 60 -25.22 -5.57 2.14
CA ASP A 60 -26.25 -5.80 1.11
C ASP A 60 -26.47 -7.30 0.86
N HIS A 61 -25.43 -8.12 1.00
CA HIS A 61 -25.47 -9.57 0.78
C HIS A 61 -25.45 -10.38 2.08
N ARG A 62 -25.80 -9.77 3.22
CA ARG A 62 -25.66 -10.36 4.55
C ARG A 62 -26.31 -11.75 4.67
N LEU A 63 -27.57 -11.90 4.27
CA LEU A 63 -28.30 -13.17 4.43
C LEU A 63 -27.65 -14.30 3.62
N TYR A 64 -27.22 -13.96 2.40
CA TYR A 64 -26.52 -14.87 1.52
C TYR A 64 -25.17 -15.30 2.12
N LEU A 65 -24.39 -14.34 2.63
CA LEU A 65 -23.11 -14.60 3.29
C LEU A 65 -23.29 -15.40 4.58
N GLN A 66 -24.36 -15.17 5.33
CA GLN A 66 -24.70 -15.92 6.53
C GLN A 66 -24.97 -17.40 6.20
N ALA A 67 -25.71 -17.68 5.13
CA ALA A 67 -25.95 -19.05 4.66
C ALA A 67 -24.63 -19.73 4.24
N ILE A 68 -23.80 -19.06 3.44
CA ILE A 68 -22.49 -19.60 3.04
C ILE A 68 -21.60 -19.88 4.24
N ILE A 69 -21.50 -18.96 5.21
CA ILE A 69 -20.64 -19.17 6.39
C ILE A 69 -21.15 -20.34 7.24
N ALA A 70 -22.47 -20.49 7.38
CA ALA A 70 -23.06 -21.60 8.11
C ALA A 70 -22.75 -22.95 7.43
N GLU A 71 -22.87 -23.01 6.11
CA GLU A 71 -22.68 -24.25 5.35
C GLU A 71 -21.20 -24.59 5.10
N ALA A 72 -20.36 -23.60 4.81
CA ALA A 72 -18.95 -23.81 4.48
C ALA A 72 -18.13 -24.35 5.67
N TRP A 73 -18.62 -24.20 6.90
CA TRP A 73 -17.98 -24.78 8.08
C TRP A 73 -18.22 -26.29 8.21
N THR A 74 -19.33 -26.79 7.66
CA THR A 74 -19.71 -28.20 7.71
C THR A 74 -19.54 -28.93 6.38
N ASN A 75 -19.43 -28.18 5.28
CA ASN A 75 -19.26 -28.69 3.93
C ASN A 75 -17.90 -28.25 3.35
N PRO A 76 -16.88 -29.12 3.38
CA PRO A 76 -15.55 -28.82 2.83
C PRO A 76 -15.57 -28.47 1.34
N GLU A 77 -16.47 -29.08 0.55
CA GLU A 77 -16.58 -28.79 -0.87
C GLU A 77 -17.01 -27.34 -1.10
N LEU A 78 -17.95 -26.82 -0.32
CA LEU A 78 -18.37 -25.43 -0.41
C LEU A 78 -17.24 -24.47 0.01
N LEU A 79 -16.47 -24.82 1.04
CA LEU A 79 -15.29 -24.04 1.43
C LEU A 79 -14.28 -23.94 0.28
N GLU A 80 -13.93 -25.07 -0.33
CA GLU A 80 -12.92 -25.17 -1.39
C GLU A 80 -13.37 -24.55 -2.72
N THR A 81 -14.63 -24.76 -3.11
CA THR A 81 -15.13 -24.32 -4.43
C THR A 81 -15.68 -22.90 -4.41
N TYR A 82 -16.18 -22.43 -3.25
CA TYR A 82 -16.86 -21.14 -3.16
C TYR A 82 -16.07 -20.10 -2.36
N ALA A 83 -15.74 -20.39 -1.10
CA ALA A 83 -15.20 -19.39 -0.18
C ALA A 83 -13.70 -19.13 -0.41
N ARG A 84 -12.90 -20.19 -0.50
CA ARG A 84 -11.44 -20.10 -0.71
C ARG A 84 -11.08 -19.28 -1.96
N PRO A 85 -11.62 -19.54 -3.16
CA PRO A 85 -11.20 -18.81 -4.36
C PRO A 85 -11.57 -17.32 -4.30
N ARG A 86 -12.63 -16.96 -3.57
CA ARG A 86 -13.01 -15.55 -3.38
C ARG A 86 -12.08 -14.84 -2.42
N LEU A 87 -11.71 -15.49 -1.32
CA LEU A 87 -10.72 -14.96 -0.37
C LEU A 87 -9.34 -14.80 -1.03
N GLU A 88 -8.90 -15.80 -1.80
CA GLU A 88 -7.64 -15.74 -2.55
C GLU A 88 -7.64 -14.62 -3.59
N ARG A 89 -8.75 -14.40 -4.30
CA ARG A 89 -8.88 -13.25 -5.22
C ARG A 89 -8.84 -11.91 -4.47
N ALA A 90 -9.51 -11.79 -3.33
CA ALA A 90 -9.49 -10.57 -2.53
C ALA A 90 -8.07 -10.28 -2.02
N ASP A 91 -7.37 -11.29 -1.53
CA ASP A 91 -5.97 -11.21 -1.09
C ASP A 91 -5.05 -10.80 -2.26
N ALA A 92 -5.12 -11.50 -3.39
CA ALA A 92 -4.30 -11.19 -4.57
C ALA A 92 -4.54 -9.76 -5.10
N ASN A 93 -5.81 -9.32 -5.14
CA ASN A 93 -6.16 -7.96 -5.57
C ASN A 93 -5.56 -6.90 -4.62
N LEU A 94 -5.65 -7.14 -3.32
CA LEU A 94 -5.12 -6.23 -2.31
C LEU A 94 -3.59 -6.19 -2.33
N GLN A 95 -2.93 -7.35 -2.42
CA GLN A 95 -1.48 -7.42 -2.60
C GLN A 95 -1.02 -6.63 -3.82
N ARG A 96 -1.70 -6.80 -4.97
CA ARG A 96 -1.39 -6.06 -6.19
C ARG A 96 -1.52 -4.55 -5.99
N PHE A 97 -2.60 -4.11 -5.35
CA PHE A 97 -2.80 -2.70 -5.02
C PHE A 97 -1.64 -2.18 -4.14
N LEU A 98 -1.33 -2.85 -3.03
CA LEU A 98 -0.27 -2.43 -2.11
C LEU A 98 1.10 -2.36 -2.82
N ARG A 99 1.45 -3.37 -3.63
CA ARG A 99 2.69 -3.37 -4.43
C ARG A 99 2.75 -2.18 -5.39
N GLN A 100 1.65 -1.85 -6.06
CA GLN A 100 1.59 -0.68 -6.96
C GLN A 100 1.79 0.63 -6.21
N GLN A 101 1.23 0.78 -5.01
CA GLN A 101 1.38 1.98 -4.20
C GLN A 101 2.81 2.12 -3.64
N ILE A 102 3.44 1.02 -3.24
CA ILE A 102 4.85 0.97 -2.83
C ILE A 102 5.76 1.35 -4.01
N ALA A 103 5.55 0.72 -5.18
CA ALA A 103 6.35 1.00 -6.38
C ALA A 103 6.23 2.46 -6.85
N ALA A 104 5.06 3.08 -6.62
CA ALA A 104 4.82 4.49 -6.92
C ALA A 104 5.38 5.46 -5.85
N GLY A 105 6.04 4.96 -4.80
CA GLY A 105 6.58 5.76 -3.70
C GLY A 105 5.51 6.40 -2.80
N ARG A 106 4.24 5.97 -2.90
CA ARG A 106 3.13 6.51 -2.10
C ARG A 106 2.95 5.81 -0.75
N LEU A 107 3.47 4.60 -0.62
CA LEU A 107 3.59 3.88 0.65
C LEU A 107 5.05 3.58 0.93
N ARG A 108 5.42 3.56 2.21
CA ARG A 108 6.73 3.04 2.64
C ARG A 108 6.89 1.59 2.17
N PRO A 109 8.12 1.10 1.93
CA PRO A 109 8.34 -0.32 1.66
C PRO A 109 7.93 -1.19 2.85
N PHE A 110 7.11 -2.22 2.59
CA PHE A 110 6.77 -3.28 3.54
C PHE A 110 6.37 -4.55 2.76
N ASP A 111 6.19 -5.65 3.47
CA ASP A 111 5.69 -6.90 2.87
C ASP A 111 4.21 -6.79 2.52
N ALA A 112 3.91 -6.65 1.23
CA ALA A 112 2.55 -6.50 0.71
C ALA A 112 1.64 -7.72 0.97
N GLU A 113 2.20 -8.93 1.10
CA GLU A 113 1.44 -10.13 1.43
C GLU A 113 0.97 -10.09 2.88
N VAL A 114 1.88 -9.78 3.80
CA VAL A 114 1.54 -9.59 5.21
C VAL A 114 0.53 -8.45 5.38
N GLY A 115 0.76 -7.31 4.71
CA GLY A 115 -0.17 -6.17 4.77
C GLY A 115 -1.57 -6.50 4.27
N ALA A 116 -1.69 -7.26 3.17
CA ALA A 116 -3.00 -7.68 2.65
C ALA A 116 -3.75 -8.57 3.66
N ARG A 117 -3.07 -9.57 4.23
CA ARG A 117 -3.65 -10.45 5.26
C ARG A 117 -4.12 -9.68 6.49
N LEU A 118 -3.35 -8.70 6.95
CA LEU A 118 -3.74 -7.87 8.10
C LEU A 118 -5.01 -7.07 7.82
N VAL A 119 -5.11 -6.44 6.66
CA VAL A 119 -6.31 -5.69 6.26
C VAL A 119 -7.51 -6.61 6.14
N LEU A 120 -7.37 -7.77 5.49
CA LEU A 120 -8.46 -8.76 5.40
C LEU A 120 -8.90 -9.24 6.80
N GLY A 121 -7.95 -9.45 7.72
CA GLY A 121 -8.24 -9.81 9.11
C GLY A 121 -9.02 -8.73 9.84
N MET A 122 -8.62 -7.46 9.72
CA MET A 122 -9.36 -6.32 10.31
C MET A 122 -10.78 -6.22 9.74
N MET A 123 -10.94 -6.37 8.43
CA MET A 123 -12.25 -6.35 7.79
C MET A 123 -13.13 -7.52 8.24
N ALA A 124 -12.56 -8.73 8.36
CA ALA A 124 -13.28 -9.89 8.89
C ALA A 124 -13.73 -9.67 10.34
N ALA A 125 -12.88 -9.08 11.19
CA ALA A 125 -13.22 -8.77 12.57
C ALA A 125 -14.40 -7.79 12.69
N LEU A 126 -14.47 -6.80 11.79
CA LEU A 126 -15.60 -5.87 11.70
C LEU A 126 -16.87 -6.54 11.15
N ALA A 127 -16.71 -7.42 10.15
CA ALA A 127 -17.82 -7.99 9.40
C ALA A 127 -18.54 -9.14 10.10
N LEU A 128 -17.77 -10.06 10.70
CA LEU A 128 -18.31 -11.31 11.23
C LEU A 128 -19.44 -11.12 12.27
N PRO A 129 -19.38 -10.16 13.22
CA PRO A 129 -20.46 -9.97 14.19
C PRO A 129 -21.81 -9.64 13.55
N PHE A 130 -21.84 -8.76 12.54
CA PHE A 130 -23.11 -8.43 11.89
C PHE A 130 -23.54 -9.47 10.86
N ILE A 131 -22.60 -10.13 10.18
CA ILE A 131 -22.95 -11.26 9.29
C ILE A 131 -23.58 -12.40 10.10
N ARG A 132 -23.06 -12.70 11.29
CA ARG A 132 -23.63 -13.71 12.21
C ARG A 132 -24.89 -13.26 12.94
N GLY A 133 -25.30 -12.00 12.82
CA GLY A 133 -26.45 -11.45 13.53
C GLY A 133 -26.24 -11.24 15.03
N VAL A 134 -24.99 -11.23 15.51
CA VAL A 134 -24.63 -10.87 16.88
C VAL A 134 -24.79 -9.36 17.12
N ARG A 135 -24.64 -8.56 16.05
CA ARG A 135 -24.83 -7.10 16.05
C ARG A 135 -25.66 -6.66 14.84
N PRO A 136 -26.37 -5.53 14.90
CA PRO A 136 -27.00 -4.95 13.72
C PRO A 136 -25.94 -4.57 12.67
N PRO A 137 -26.28 -4.60 11.35
CA PRO A 137 -25.40 -4.11 10.31
C PRO A 137 -25.11 -2.60 10.48
N PRO A 138 -23.88 -2.14 10.24
CA PRO A 138 -23.54 -0.73 10.35
C PRO A 138 -24.26 0.11 9.28
N GLY A 139 -24.72 1.30 9.66
CA GLY A 139 -25.30 2.28 8.73
C GLY A 139 -24.26 2.85 7.76
N PRO A 140 -24.67 3.55 6.68
CA PRO A 140 -23.74 4.08 5.68
C PRO A 140 -22.61 4.94 6.25
N GLU A 141 -22.94 5.88 7.15
CA GLU A 141 -21.97 6.76 7.81
C GLU A 141 -21.01 5.98 8.72
N GLU A 142 -21.51 4.94 9.39
CA GLU A 142 -20.68 4.08 10.22
C GLU A 142 -19.73 3.23 9.37
N ARG A 143 -20.18 2.72 8.22
CA ARG A 143 -19.31 2.00 7.27
C ARG A 143 -18.17 2.86 6.78
N ARG A 144 -18.44 4.13 6.46
CA ARG A 144 -17.40 5.10 6.08
C ARG A 144 -16.39 5.30 7.20
N ARG A 145 -16.84 5.59 8.42
CA ARG A 145 -15.95 5.78 9.58
C ARG A 145 -15.11 4.54 9.87
N LEU A 146 -15.70 3.35 9.80
CA LEU A 146 -14.98 2.09 9.99
C LEU A 146 -13.89 1.90 8.94
N ALA A 147 -14.20 2.17 7.67
CA ALA A 147 -13.23 2.10 6.59
C ALA A 147 -12.07 3.09 6.78
N GLU A 148 -12.39 4.36 7.10
CA GLU A 148 -11.40 5.40 7.40
C GLU A 148 -10.50 5.00 8.57
N ASN A 149 -11.07 4.49 9.66
CA ASN A 149 -10.31 4.05 10.84
C ASN A 149 -9.37 2.87 10.55
N VAL A 150 -9.80 1.91 9.73
CA VAL A 150 -8.93 0.78 9.32
C VAL A 150 -7.76 1.29 8.49
N VAL A 151 -8.00 2.23 7.58
CA VAL A 151 -6.94 2.83 6.77
C VAL A 151 -6.00 3.67 7.62
N ASP A 152 -6.53 4.49 8.51
CA ASP A 152 -5.73 5.30 9.44
C ASP A 152 -4.83 4.40 10.30
N LEU A 153 -5.40 3.38 10.93
CA LEU A 153 -4.65 2.40 11.70
C LEU A 153 -3.56 1.69 10.88
N LEU A 154 -3.86 1.34 9.63
CA LEU A 154 -2.90 0.66 8.76
C LEU A 154 -1.71 1.58 8.40
N LEU A 155 -1.98 2.84 8.10
CA LEU A 155 -1.00 3.78 7.56
C LEU A 155 -0.22 4.51 8.65
N ASN A 156 -0.89 4.84 9.76
CA ASN A 156 -0.35 5.63 10.86
C ASN A 156 -0.03 4.76 12.10
N GLY A 157 -0.58 3.56 12.20
CA GLY A 157 -0.40 2.71 13.38
C GLY A 157 -1.07 3.29 14.63
N VAL A 158 -0.94 2.59 15.76
CA VAL A 158 -1.51 3.02 17.05
C VAL A 158 -0.62 3.98 17.84
N GLY A 159 0.65 4.10 17.45
CA GLY A 159 1.68 4.80 18.22
C GLY A 159 1.89 6.26 17.82
N ASN A 160 1.29 6.70 16.71
CA ASN A 160 1.41 8.09 16.29
C ASN A 160 0.48 8.96 17.17
N PRO A 161 1.01 9.91 17.95
CA PRO A 161 0.17 10.80 18.72
C PRO A 161 -0.68 11.64 17.77
N VAL A 162 -1.97 11.77 18.08
CA VAL A 162 -2.83 12.75 17.42
C VAL A 162 -2.32 14.11 17.87
N GLU A 163 -1.76 14.92 16.95
CA GLU A 163 -1.48 16.33 17.25
C GLU A 163 -2.82 16.97 17.65
N ALA A 164 -2.92 17.36 18.92
CA ALA A 164 -4.10 17.95 19.54
C ALA A 164 -4.21 19.45 19.25
#